data_AF-A0A959SSN6-F1
#
_entry.id   AF-A0A959SSN6-F1
#
_cell.length_a   1.000
_cell.length_b   1.000
_cell.length_c   1.000
_cell.angle_alpha   90.00
_cell.angle_beta   90.00
_cell.angle_gamma   90.00
#
_symmetry.space_group_name_H-M   'P 1'
#
loop_
_entity.id
_entity.type
_entity.pdbx_description
1 polymer ?
#
loop_
_entity_poly.entity_id
_entity_poly.type
_entity_poly.pdbx_seq_one_letter_code
_entity_poly.pdbx_strand_id
1 'polypeptide(L)'
;IGSYRNTVIYSTLMPCYMCAGTIVQFKIPKVVVGESRTFPGARKFMEDHGVEVIDLDLPECVAMMEEFIRAKPELWNEDIGE
;
A
#
# COMPACT_ATOMS: atom_id res chain seq x y z
N ILE A 1 -17.40 14.57 13.45
CA ILE A 1 -16.95 13.85 14.67
C ILE A 1 -16.02 12.74 14.18
N GLY A 2 -14.80 12.66 14.72
CA GLY A 2 -13.69 11.85 14.21
C GLY A 2 -12.89 12.53 13.09
N SER A 3 -11.57 12.44 13.11
CA SER A 3 -10.68 12.88 12.02
C SER A 3 -9.47 11.96 11.93
N TYR A 4 -9.11 11.56 10.71
CA TYR A 4 -7.92 10.74 10.45
C TYR A 4 -6.68 11.59 10.11
N ARG A 5 -6.78 12.92 10.27
CA ARG A 5 -5.68 13.86 9.95
C ARG A 5 -4.47 13.74 10.87
N ASN A 6 -4.60 13.00 11.97
CA ASN A 6 -3.52 12.74 12.93
C ASN A 6 -3.32 11.23 13.15
N THR A 7 -3.41 10.46 12.07
CA THR A 7 -3.18 9.01 12.09
C THR A 7 -2.11 8.61 11.08
N VAL A 8 -1.54 7.43 11.26
CA VAL A 8 -0.59 6.81 10.33
C VAL A 8 -1.17 5.45 9.93
N ILE A 9 -1.19 5.15 8.63
CA ILE A 9 -1.51 3.81 8.15
C ILE A 9 -0.22 3.00 8.02
N TYR A 10 -0.28 1.77 8.49
CA TYR A 10 0.74 0.76 8.23
C TYR A 10 0.14 -0.31 7.32
N SER A 11 0.84 -0.65 6.26
CA SER A 11 0.46 -1.69 5.31
C SER A 11 1.66 -2.58 5.02
N THR A 12 1.47 -3.88 4.85
CA THR A 12 2.57 -4.78 4.47
C THR A 12 3.01 -4.56 3.02
N LEU A 13 2.08 -4.17 2.15
CA LEU A 13 2.29 -3.92 0.72
C LEU A 13 1.89 -2.50 0.34
N MET A 14 2.53 -1.94 -0.69
CA MET A 14 2.18 -0.63 -1.24
C MET A 14 0.69 -0.54 -1.64
N PRO A 15 -0.08 0.44 -1.14
CA PRO A 15 -1.49 0.59 -1.47
C PRO A 15 -1.77 0.70 -2.98
N CYS A 16 -2.75 -0.06 -3.48
CA CYS A 16 -3.33 0.13 -4.81
C CYS A 16 -4.12 1.44 -4.90
N TYR A 17 -4.62 1.81 -6.08
CA TYR A 17 -5.36 3.07 -6.28
C TYR A 17 -6.64 3.19 -5.42
N MET A 18 -7.35 2.08 -5.15
CA MET A 18 -8.51 2.10 -4.27
C MET A 18 -8.13 2.47 -2.83
N CYS A 19 -7.12 1.80 -2.29
CA CYS A 19 -6.61 2.05 -0.94
C CYS A 19 -5.97 3.45 -0.82
N ALA A 20 -5.17 3.85 -1.81
CA ALA A 20 -4.55 5.17 -1.88
C ALA A 20 -5.59 6.30 -2.00
N GLY A 21 -6.64 6.11 -2.79
CA GLY A 21 -7.76 7.04 -2.89
C GLY A 21 -8.46 7.24 -1.55
N THR A 22 -8.63 6.16 -0.79
CA THR A 22 -9.17 6.23 0.58
C THR A 22 -8.27 7.04 1.51
N ILE A 23 -6.96 6.79 1.48
CA ILE A 23 -5.95 7.53 2.28
C ILE A 23 -6.02 9.04 1.99
N VAL A 24 -6.04 9.42 0.71
CA VAL A 24 -6.14 10.81 0.26
C VAL A 24 -7.48 11.43 0.66
N GLN A 25 -8.59 10.72 0.42
CA GLN A 25 -9.95 11.19 0.73
C GLN A 25 -10.12 11.51 2.22
N PHE A 26 -9.60 10.66 3.11
CA PHE A 26 -9.66 10.85 4.56
C PHE A 26 -8.56 11.77 5.10
N LYS A 27 -7.67 12.25 4.22
CA LYS A 27 -6.56 13.16 4.54
C LYS A 27 -5.64 12.59 5.61
N ILE A 28 -5.33 11.30 5.49
CA ILE A 28 -4.35 10.61 6.33
C ILE A 28 -2.96 11.08 5.90
N PRO A 29 -2.17 11.71 6.78
CA PRO A 29 -0.96 12.40 6.37
C PRO A 29 0.22 11.47 6.08
N LYS A 30 0.21 10.23 6.59
CA LYS A 30 1.37 9.33 6.51
C LYS A 30 0.97 7.88 6.31
N VAL A 31 1.72 7.21 5.46
CA VAL A 31 1.65 5.77 5.20
C VAL A 31 3.05 5.19 5.35
N VAL A 32 3.17 4.14 6.15
CA VAL A 32 4.38 3.31 6.24
C VAL A 32 4.06 1.98 5.60
N VAL A 33 4.84 1.57 4.61
CA VAL A 33 4.65 0.33 3.89
C VAL A 33 5.79 -0.65 4.16
N GLY A 34 5.47 -1.93 4.22
CA GLY A 34 6.44 -3.01 4.34
C GLY A 34 7.31 -3.11 3.10
N GLU A 35 6.70 -3.18 1.92
CA GLU A 35 7.42 -3.28 0.64
C GLU A 35 6.62 -2.78 -0.57
N SER A 36 7.31 -2.53 -1.68
CA SER A 36 6.72 -2.14 -2.99
C SER A 36 7.33 -2.86 -4.20
N ARG A 37 8.15 -3.88 -3.99
CA ARG A 37 8.84 -4.64 -5.04
C ARG A 37 7.88 -5.56 -5.78
N THR A 38 7.04 -6.27 -5.04
CA THR A 38 6.11 -7.24 -5.65
C THR A 38 4.92 -6.55 -6.31
N PHE A 39 4.55 -5.38 -5.81
CA PHE A 39 3.52 -4.52 -6.37
C PHE A 39 3.84 -3.03 -6.11
N PRO A 40 4.05 -2.21 -7.16
CA PRO A 40 4.48 -0.81 -7.00
C PRO A 40 3.36 0.11 -6.50
N GLY A 41 2.10 -0.33 -6.58
CA GLY A 41 0.92 0.40 -6.11
C GLY A 41 0.83 1.84 -6.61
N ALA A 42 0.23 2.71 -5.81
CA ALA A 42 -0.09 4.09 -6.14
C ALA A 42 0.73 5.11 -5.33
N ARG A 43 2.02 4.83 -5.09
CA ARG A 43 2.94 5.69 -4.31
C ARG A 43 2.90 7.14 -4.76
N LYS A 44 3.16 7.37 -6.06
CA LYS A 44 3.22 8.71 -6.64
C LYS A 44 1.91 9.49 -6.45
N PHE A 45 0.77 8.83 -6.61
CA PHE A 45 -0.53 9.47 -6.40
C PHE A 45 -0.70 9.97 -4.96
N MET A 46 -0.29 9.18 -3.97
CA MET A 46 -0.34 9.60 -2.56
C MET A 46 0.59 10.78 -2.29
N GLU A 47 1.84 10.71 -2.76
CA GLU A 47 2.85 11.77 -2.60
C GLU A 47 2.42 13.08 -3.28
N ASP A 48 1.87 13.00 -4.50
CA ASP A 48 1.35 14.16 -5.24
C ASP A 48 0.16 14.85 -4.49
N HIS A 49 -0.53 14.13 -3.60
CA HIS A 49 -1.60 14.66 -2.74
C HIS A 49 -1.15 14.99 -1.32
N GLY A 50 0.15 15.04 -1.07
CA GLY A 50 0.74 15.49 0.20
C GLY A 50 0.75 14.43 1.31
N VAL A 51 0.59 13.15 0.97
CA VAL A 51 0.78 12.04 1.90
C VAL A 51 2.26 11.67 1.94
N GLU A 52 2.85 11.61 3.13
CA GLU A 52 4.20 11.09 3.34
C GLU A 52 4.18 9.56 3.23
N VAL A 53 4.96 9.01 2.29
CA VAL A 53 5.07 7.55 2.10
C VAL A 53 6.47 7.08 2.46
N ILE A 54 6.57 6.26 3.51
CA ILE A 54 7.81 5.62 3.93
C ILE A 54 7.75 4.16 3.49
N ASP A 55 8.69 3.76 2.65
CA ASP A 55 8.88 2.37 2.22
C ASP A 55 10.05 1.77 2.98
N LEU A 56 9.78 0.76 3.79
CA LEU A 56 10.78 0.12 4.64
C LEU A 56 11.56 -0.99 3.93
N ASP A 57 11.09 -1.45 2.76
CA ASP A 57 11.70 -2.52 1.98
C ASP A 57 12.02 -3.77 2.82
N LEU A 58 11.05 -4.19 3.63
CA LEU A 58 11.20 -5.28 4.60
C LEU A 58 11.27 -6.65 3.91
N PRO A 59 12.36 -7.42 4.12
CA PRO A 59 12.55 -8.71 3.46
C PRO A 59 11.46 -9.72 3.81
N GLU A 60 10.90 -9.67 5.02
CA GLU A 60 9.81 -10.54 5.44
C GLU A 60 8.50 -10.26 4.70
N CYS A 61 8.20 -9.00 4.37
CA CYS A 61 7.03 -8.63 3.59
C CYS A 61 7.19 -9.06 2.14
N VAL A 62 8.38 -8.83 1.56
CA VAL A 62 8.69 -9.26 0.18
C VAL A 62 8.58 -10.77 0.06
N ALA A 63 9.22 -11.53 0.95
CA ALA A 63 9.19 -12.99 0.92
C ALA A 63 7.77 -13.55 1.06
N MET A 64 6.97 -12.98 1.96
CA MET A 64 5.56 -13.36 2.13
C MET A 64 4.74 -13.14 0.86
N MET A 65 4.89 -11.98 0.21
CA MET A 65 4.15 -11.66 -1.01
C MET A 65 4.63 -12.51 -2.20
N GLU A 66 5.94 -12.67 -2.39
CA GLU A 66 6.50 -13.53 -3.43
C GLU A 66 6.02 -14.99 -3.31
N GLU A 67 5.96 -15.52 -2.09
CA GLU A 67 5.45 -16.87 -1.84
C GLU A 67 3.97 -17.00 -2.21
N PHE A 68 3.13 -16.05 -1.76
CA PHE A 68 1.70 -16.05 -2.06
C PHE A 68 1.42 -15.92 -3.56
N ILE A 69 2.03 -14.93 -4.23
CA ILE A 69 1.84 -14.66 -5.66
C ILE A 69 2.24 -15.88 -6.49
N ARG A 70 3.38 -16.52 -6.16
CA ARG A 70 3.83 -17.74 -6.83
C ARG A 70 2.89 -18.93 -6.58
N ALA A 71 2.38 -19.08 -5.36
CA ALA A 71 1.52 -20.20 -4.99
C ALA A 71 0.08 -20.06 -5.51
N LYS A 72 -0.40 -18.82 -5.68
CA LYS A 72 -1.80 -18.49 -5.99
C LYS A 72 -1.93 -17.31 -6.99
N PRO A 73 -1.34 -17.41 -8.19
CA PRO A 73 -1.29 -16.29 -9.14
C PRO A 73 -2.69 -15.83 -9.60
N GLU A 74 -3.63 -16.75 -9.80
CA GLU A 74 -5.01 -16.42 -10.20
C GLU A 74 -5.75 -15.59 -9.14
N LEU A 75 -5.56 -15.93 -7.85
CA LEU A 75 -6.16 -15.17 -6.75
C LEU A 75 -5.50 -13.80 -6.58
N TRP A 76 -4.19 -13.72 -6.79
CA TRP A 76 -3.49 -12.44 -6.78
C TRP A 76 -3.99 -11.52 -7.89
N ASN A 77 -4.10 -12.04 -9.11
CA ASN A 77 -4.61 -11.27 -10.24
C ASN A 77 -6.06 -10.82 -10.00
N GLU A 78 -6.92 -11.67 -9.43
CA GLU A 78 -8.27 -11.28 -9.01
C GLU A 78 -8.26 -10.11 -8.01
N ASP A 79 -7.37 -10.13 -7.00
CA ASP A 79 -7.27 -9.08 -5.97
C ASP A 79 -6.87 -7.72 -6.55
N ILE A 80 -6.00 -7.71 -7.57
CA ILE A 80 -5.55 -6.48 -8.25
C ILE A 80 -6.35 -6.12 -9.51
N GLY A 81 -7.26 -6.99 -9.95
CA GLY A 81 -8.12 -6.79 -11.11
C GLY A 81 -7.45 -7.02 -12.48
N GLU A 82 -6.53 -7.98 -12.57
CA GLU A 82 -5.86 -8.43 -13.82
C GLU A 82 -6.44 -9.74 -14.40
#